data_AF-A0A6B3EGN9-F1
#
_entry.id   AF-A0A6B3EGN9-F1
#
_cell.length_a   1.000
_cell.length_b   1.000
_cell.length_c   1.000
_cell.angle_alpha   90.00
_cell.angle_beta   90.00
_cell.angle_gamma   90.00
#
_symmetry.space_group_name_H-M   'P 1'
#
loop_
_entity.id
_entity.type
_entity.pdbx_description
1 polymer ?
#
loop_
_entity_poly.entity_id
_entity_poly.type
_entity_poly.pdbx_seq_one_letter_code
_entity_poly.pdbx_strand_id
1 'polypeptide(L)'
;PVAAKDPATPQVPIIEHTDVRRMLLAQKAYVEGALALTLYCGRLVDEQRTAPDEAAREEAGLLLDILTPIAKSWPSQWCLEANSLAIQV
;
A
#
# COMPACT_ATOMS: atom_id res chain seq x y z
N PRO A 1 16.77 21.88 0.56
CA PRO A 1 17.93 20.96 0.32
C PRO A 1 19.07 21.25 1.29
N VAL A 2 19.81 20.22 1.76
CA VAL A 2 20.88 20.36 2.78
C VAL A 2 21.98 21.37 2.38
N ALA A 3 22.07 21.71 1.08
CA ALA A 3 22.99 22.71 0.52
C ALA A 3 22.40 24.13 0.36
N ALA A 4 21.09 24.34 0.42
CA ALA A 4 20.48 25.68 0.33
C ALA A 4 20.27 26.24 1.73
N LYS A 5 21.30 26.93 2.24
CA LYS A 5 21.28 27.59 3.56
C LYS A 5 21.06 29.09 3.47
N ASP A 6 20.93 29.64 2.27
CA ASP A 6 20.71 31.07 2.06
C ASP A 6 19.27 31.45 2.42
N PRO A 7 19.06 32.27 3.48
CA PRO A 7 17.73 32.71 3.90
C PRO A 7 17.00 33.59 2.86
N ALA A 8 17.73 34.18 1.91
CA ALA A 8 17.15 34.97 0.82
C ALA A 8 16.56 34.10 -0.31
N THR A 9 16.81 32.79 -0.28
CA THR A 9 16.24 31.86 -1.27
C THR A 9 14.72 31.81 -1.13
N PRO A 10 13.95 31.87 -2.24
CA PRO A 10 12.49 31.71 -2.20
C PRO A 10 12.09 30.39 -1.53
N GLN A 11 11.00 30.43 -0.77
CA GLN A 11 10.40 29.23 -0.19
C GLN A 11 9.99 28.27 -1.31
N VAL A 12 10.15 26.96 -1.06
CA VAL A 12 9.76 25.91 -1.99
C VAL A 12 8.59 25.10 -1.41
N PRO A 13 7.77 24.46 -2.27
CA PRO A 13 6.77 23.51 -1.80
C PRO A 13 7.40 22.39 -0.95
N ILE A 14 6.71 21.96 0.11
CA ILE A 14 7.25 20.96 1.05
C ILE A 14 7.61 19.63 0.38
N ILE A 15 6.96 19.26 -0.73
CA ILE A 15 7.27 18.05 -1.52
C ILE A 15 8.69 18.07 -2.14
N GLU A 16 9.31 19.25 -2.27
CA GLU A 16 10.70 19.39 -2.70
C GLU A 16 11.70 19.09 -1.58
N HIS A 17 11.23 18.89 -0.35
CA HIS A 17 12.04 18.41 0.76
C HIS A 17 12.13 16.89 0.69
N THR A 18 13.36 16.37 0.71
CA THR A 18 13.64 14.94 0.52
C THR A 18 12.93 14.06 1.54
N ASP A 19 12.81 14.51 2.78
CA ASP A 19 12.14 13.74 3.83
C ASP A 19 10.62 13.69 3.65
N VAL A 20 9.99 14.80 3.26
CA VAL A 20 8.55 14.84 2.91
C VAL A 20 8.27 13.90 1.75
N ARG A 21 9.08 13.94 0.70
CA ARG A 21 8.94 13.04 -0.46
C ARG A 21 9.10 11.56 -0.04
N ARG A 22 10.07 11.26 0.83
CA ARG A 22 10.28 9.90 1.37
C ARG A 22 9.05 9.42 2.14
N MET A 23 8.49 10.26 3.02
CA MET A 23 7.29 9.93 3.78
C MET A 23 6.07 9.72 2.89
N LEU A 24 5.83 10.59 1.92
CA LEU A 24 4.73 10.46 0.95
C LEU A 24 4.87 9.18 0.09
N LEU A 25 6.08 8.84 -0.33
CA LEU A 25 6.33 7.60 -1.08
C LEU A 25 6.09 6.34 -0.23
N ALA A 26 6.47 6.36 1.05
CA ALA A 26 6.18 5.27 1.98
C ALA A 26 4.67 5.08 2.18
N GLN A 27 3.94 6.19 2.43
CA GLN A 27 2.47 6.17 2.54
C GLN A 27 1.83 5.57 1.28
N LYS A 28 2.22 6.05 0.09
CA LYS A 28 1.71 5.54 -1.19
C LYS A 28 1.96 4.04 -1.35
N ALA A 29 3.18 3.58 -1.08
CA ALA A 29 3.54 2.17 -1.21
C ALA A 29 2.73 1.26 -0.28
N TYR A 30 2.51 1.68 0.97
CA TYR A 30 1.71 0.91 1.93
C TYR A 30 0.25 0.81 1.50
N VAL A 31 -0.37 1.94 1.13
CA VAL A 31 -1.79 2.02 0.81
C VAL A 31 -2.11 1.36 -0.53
N GLU A 32 -1.33 1.63 -1.58
CA GLU A 32 -1.58 1.04 -2.90
C GLU A 32 -1.27 -0.46 -2.92
N GLY A 33 -0.22 -0.90 -2.21
CA GLY A 33 0.05 -2.32 -2.02
C GLY A 33 -1.07 -3.04 -1.26
N ALA A 34 -1.60 -2.43 -0.19
CA ALA A 34 -2.73 -2.95 0.56
C ALA A 34 -4.00 -3.08 -0.29
N LEU A 35 -4.29 -2.05 -1.10
CA LEU A 35 -5.45 -2.03 -1.99
C LEU A 35 -5.31 -3.11 -3.07
N ALA A 36 -4.15 -3.20 -3.72
CA ALA A 36 -3.88 -4.23 -4.73
C ALA A 36 -4.03 -5.65 -4.18
N LEU A 37 -3.50 -5.92 -2.99
CA LEU A 37 -3.64 -7.21 -2.33
C LEU A 37 -5.12 -7.53 -2.02
N THR A 38 -5.87 -6.57 -1.49
CA THR A 38 -7.30 -6.76 -1.16
C THR A 38 -8.14 -7.02 -2.42
N LEU A 39 -7.91 -6.25 -3.49
CA LEU A 39 -8.60 -6.45 -4.76
C LEU A 39 -8.25 -7.80 -5.38
N TYR A 40 -7.00 -8.24 -5.24
CA TYR A 40 -6.58 -9.56 -5.71
C TYR A 40 -7.27 -10.68 -4.94
N CYS A 41 -7.31 -10.62 -3.60
CA CYS A 41 -8.06 -11.59 -2.80
C CYS A 41 -9.57 -11.58 -3.17
N GLY A 42 -10.15 -10.41 -3.43
CA GLY A 42 -11.53 -10.30 -3.91
C GLY A 42 -11.76 -11.03 -5.23
N ARG A 43 -10.84 -10.88 -6.19
CA ARG A 43 -10.88 -11.65 -7.45
C ARG A 43 -10.79 -13.16 -7.20
N LEU A 44 -9.91 -13.61 -6.30
CA LEU A 44 -9.78 -15.04 -5.98
C LEU A 44 -11.05 -15.62 -5.33
N VAL A 45 -11.74 -14.84 -4.48
CA VAL A 45 -13.06 -15.22 -3.94
C VAL A 45 -14.07 -15.44 -5.06
N ASP A 46 -14.11 -14.54 -6.05
CA ASP A 46 -15.02 -14.68 -7.19
C ASP A 46 -14.64 -15.89 -8.06
N GLU A 47 -13.35 -16.08 -8.33
CA GLU A 47 -12.84 -17.22 -9.11
C GLU A 47 -13.12 -18.57 -8.45
N GLN A 48 -12.87 -18.69 -7.15
CA GLN A 48 -13.19 -19.89 -6.36
C GLN A 48 -14.68 -20.29 -6.49
N ARG A 49 -15.57 -19.32 -6.68
CA ARG A 49 -17.03 -19.54 -6.73
C ARG A 49 -17.57 -19.70 -8.14
N THR A 50 -16.91 -19.11 -9.14
CA THR A 50 -17.49 -18.93 -10.48
C THR A 50 -16.65 -19.47 -11.62
N ALA A 51 -15.40 -19.88 -11.39
CA ALA A 51 -14.56 -20.43 -12.45
C ALA A 51 -15.23 -21.66 -13.09
N PRO A 52 -15.10 -21.86 -14.42
CA PRO A 52 -15.77 -22.96 -15.11
C PRO A 52 -15.10 -24.32 -14.85
N ASP A 53 -13.81 -24.32 -14.52
CA ASP A 53 -13.00 -25.50 -14.25
C ASP A 53 -12.84 -25.71 -12.72
N GLU A 54 -12.97 -26.96 -12.27
CA GLU A 54 -12.92 -27.28 -10.84
C GLU A 54 -11.50 -27.12 -10.27
N ALA A 55 -10.46 -27.50 -11.02
CA ALA A 55 -9.08 -27.34 -10.57
C ALA A 55 -8.72 -25.86 -10.40
N ALA A 56 -9.22 -24.98 -11.27
CA ALA A 56 -9.06 -23.54 -11.13
C ALA A 56 -9.73 -22.98 -9.86
N ARG A 57 -10.89 -23.52 -9.44
CA ARG A 57 -11.55 -23.13 -8.18
C ARG A 57 -10.74 -23.58 -6.97
N GLU A 58 -10.23 -24.80 -6.99
CA GLU A 58 -9.39 -25.34 -5.94
C GLU A 58 -8.09 -24.52 -5.78
N GLU A 59 -7.41 -24.20 -6.89
CA GLU A 59 -6.21 -23.35 -6.87
C GLU A 59 -6.50 -21.95 -6.30
N ALA A 60 -7.58 -21.31 -6.74
CA ALA A 60 -7.99 -20.01 -6.23
C ALA A 60 -8.26 -20.06 -4.71
N GLY A 61 -8.93 -21.13 -4.24
CA GLY A 61 -9.18 -21.36 -2.82
C GLY A 61 -7.91 -21.55 -2.00
N LEU A 62 -7.00 -22.42 -2.46
CA LEU A 62 -5.72 -22.68 -1.78
C LEU A 62 -4.86 -21.42 -1.67
N LEU A 63 -4.82 -20.61 -2.73
CA LEU A 63 -4.09 -19.34 -2.68
C LEU A 63 -4.77 -18.33 -1.76
N LEU A 64 -6.10 -18.25 -1.78
CA LEU A 64 -6.87 -17.38 -0.89
C LEU A 64 -6.66 -17.75 0.59
N ASP A 65 -6.56 -19.03 0.92
CA ASP A 65 -6.28 -19.50 2.29
C ASP A 65 -4.95 -18.95 2.83
N ILE A 66 -3.93 -18.87 1.96
CA ILE A 66 -2.62 -18.30 2.29
C ILE A 66 -2.70 -16.76 2.38
N LEU A 67 -3.40 -16.12 1.45
CA LEU A 67 -3.39 -14.66 1.32
C LEU A 67 -4.33 -13.95 2.32
N THR A 68 -5.44 -14.58 2.74
CA THR A 68 -6.41 -13.99 3.68
C THR A 68 -5.78 -13.44 4.97
N PRO A 69 -4.92 -14.18 5.70
CA PRO A 69 -4.27 -13.62 6.89
C PRO A 69 -3.32 -12.45 6.58
N ILE A 70 -2.70 -12.43 5.39
CA ILE A 70 -1.82 -11.35 4.93
C ILE A 70 -2.64 -10.11 4.58
N ALA A 71 -3.74 -10.29 3.84
CA ALA A 71 -4.67 -9.23 3.47
C ALA A 71 -5.31 -8.56 4.69
N LYS A 72 -5.50 -9.31 5.80
CA LYS A 72 -5.88 -8.72 7.09
C LYS A 72 -4.71 -7.98 7.74
N SER A 73 -3.55 -8.62 7.81
CA SER A 73 -2.43 -8.14 8.65
C SER A 73 -1.74 -6.91 8.07
N TRP A 74 -1.46 -6.91 6.77
CA TRP A 74 -0.73 -5.82 6.11
C TRP A 74 -1.40 -4.46 6.28
N PRO A 75 -2.68 -4.25 5.88
CA PRO A 75 -3.32 -2.94 6.03
C PRO A 75 -3.49 -2.56 7.51
N SER A 76 -3.74 -3.54 8.38
CA SER A 76 -3.92 -3.28 9.82
C SER A 76 -2.67 -2.74 10.52
N GLN A 77 -1.49 -3.00 9.96
CA GLN A 77 -0.22 -2.48 10.48
C GLN A 77 0.24 -1.27 9.66
N TRP A 78 0.39 -1.44 8.35
CA TRP A 78 1.08 -0.46 7.52
C TRP A 78 0.24 0.74 7.11
N CYS A 79 -1.09 0.63 7.06
CA CYS A 79 -1.94 1.81 6.83
C CYS A 79 -2.02 2.69 8.09
N LEU A 80 -1.82 2.13 9.29
CA LEU A 80 -1.69 2.95 10.51
C LEU A 80 -0.36 3.70 10.53
N GLU A 81 0.73 3.06 10.10
CA GLU A 81 2.02 3.73 9.89
C GLU A 81 1.91 4.83 8.83
N ALA A 82 1.21 4.56 7.71
CA ALA A 82 0.93 5.58 6.70
C ALA A 82 0.19 6.79 7.30
N ASN A 83 -0.81 6.58 8.16
CA ASN A 83 -1.50 7.65 8.86
C ASN A 83 -0.56 8.43 9.80
N SER A 84 0.35 7.75 10.49
CA SER A 84 1.36 8.41 11.33
C SER A 84 2.27 9.32 10.51
N LEU A 85 2.75 8.85 9.36
CA LEU A 85 3.53 9.65 8.42
C LEU A 85 2.70 10.80 7.83
N ALA A 86 1.40 10.60 7.61
CA ALA A 86 0.50 11.64 7.09
C ALA A 86 0.28 12.78 8.10
N ILE A 87 0.25 12.47 9.40
CA ILE A 87 0.19 13.50 10.47
C ILE A 87 1.49 14.30 10.53
N GLN A 88 2.63 13.68 10.21
CA GLN A 88 3.96 14.30 10.24
C GLN A 88 4.22 15.25 9.07
N VAL A 89 3.60 15.00 7.91
CA VAL A 89 3.68 15.84 6.70
C VAL A 89 2.79 17.07 6.84
#